data_AF-A0A3D0N6Z1-F1
#
_entry.id   AF-A0A3D0N6Z1-F1
#
_cell.length_a   1.000
_cell.length_b   1.000
_cell.length_c   1.000
_cell.angle_alpha   90.00
_cell.angle_beta   90.00
_cell.angle_gamma   90.00
#
_symmetry.space_group_name_H-M   'P 1'
#
loop_
_entity.id
_entity.type
_entity.pdbx_description
1 polymer ?
#
loop_
_entity_poly.entity_id
_entity_poly.type
_entity_poly.pdbx_seq_one_letter_code
_entity_poly.pdbx_strand_id
1 'polypeptide(L)'
;GADLSGSQTITVAPTTAAVTDRFVPERLGPTVTTQSTLPANNISALETGPIPGMTIVTGDLVVGQSADIRLEPSALGQSLGFPYDSTLPQGGSTLYAAVDLSRLGANVPNISVNFISTTELVFDPAVVNPDEHTYDGLGRLGNDYITLVTNEDQTVSNGDLFAKEEANDPTLVGPASQQQRAAVDIVDWTVRIRRLR
;
A
#
# COMPACT_ATOMS: atom_id res chain seq x y z
N GLY A 1 7.91 -65.10 12.12
CA GLY A 1 9.14 -64.26 12.05
C GLY A 1 8.79 -62.90 12.61
N ALA A 2 9.77 -62.14 13.12
CA ALA A 2 9.52 -60.78 13.59
C ALA A 2 8.98 -59.91 12.45
N ASP A 3 7.99 -59.08 12.74
CA ASP A 3 7.40 -58.14 11.79
C ASP A 3 8.48 -57.13 11.36
N LEU A 4 8.82 -57.14 10.07
CA LEU A 4 9.81 -56.26 9.45
C LEU A 4 9.13 -55.11 8.70
N SER A 5 8.00 -54.63 9.21
CA SER A 5 7.34 -53.45 8.66
C SER A 5 8.19 -52.20 8.93
N GLY A 6 8.84 -51.71 7.88
CA GLY A 6 9.53 -50.43 7.85
C GLY A 6 8.64 -49.34 7.26
N SER A 7 8.70 -48.14 7.82
CA SER A 7 8.11 -46.94 7.19
C SER A 7 9.09 -46.38 6.17
N GLN A 8 8.63 -46.19 4.93
CA GLN A 8 9.39 -45.51 3.89
C GLN A 8 8.68 -44.21 3.53
N THR A 9 9.39 -43.10 3.69
CA THR A 9 8.91 -41.79 3.25
C THR A 9 9.55 -41.47 1.91
N ILE A 10 8.73 -41.19 0.89
CA ILE A 10 9.18 -40.70 -0.41
C ILE A 10 8.91 -39.19 -0.45
N THR A 11 9.97 -38.39 -0.55
CA THR A 11 9.87 -36.95 -0.75
C THR A 11 9.94 -36.67 -2.24
N VAL A 12 8.86 -36.13 -2.81
CA VAL A 12 8.82 -35.66 -4.21
C VAL A 12 9.13 -34.17 -4.21
N ALA A 13 10.14 -33.76 -4.97
CA ALA A 13 10.46 -32.34 -5.14
C ALA A 13 9.33 -31.63 -5.90
N PRO A 14 8.99 -30.38 -5.54
CA PRO A 14 8.00 -29.61 -6.27
C PRO A 14 8.43 -29.42 -7.73
N THR A 15 7.47 -29.49 -8.65
CA THR A 15 7.71 -29.16 -10.05
C THR A 15 7.95 -27.66 -10.16
N THR A 16 9.06 -27.26 -10.76
CA THR A 16 9.42 -25.84 -10.93
C THR A 16 9.79 -25.52 -12.37
N ALA A 17 9.66 -24.25 -12.73
CA ALA A 17 10.18 -23.71 -13.99
C ALA A 17 11.09 -22.51 -13.71
N ALA A 18 12.19 -22.41 -14.46
CA ALA A 18 12.99 -21.20 -14.53
C ALA A 18 12.28 -20.19 -15.42
N VAL A 19 11.94 -19.03 -14.89
CA VAL A 19 11.33 -17.93 -15.65
C VAL A 19 12.27 -16.74 -15.71
N THR A 20 12.26 -16.10 -16.87
CA THR A 20 12.88 -14.80 -17.08
C THR A 20 11.76 -13.84 -17.44
N ASP A 21 11.48 -12.91 -16.55
CA ASP A 21 10.57 -11.81 -16.82
C ASP A 21 11.37 -10.62 -17.35
N ARG A 22 10.79 -9.91 -18.31
CA ARG A 22 11.34 -8.71 -18.91
C ARG A 22 10.29 -7.62 -18.80
N PHE A 23 10.37 -6.83 -17.74
CA PHE A 23 9.56 -5.65 -17.58
C PHE A 23 10.11 -4.51 -18.43
N VAL A 24 9.34 -4.13 -19.45
CA VAL A 24 9.58 -2.93 -20.26
C VAL A 24 8.60 -1.86 -19.78
N PRO A 25 9.05 -0.83 -19.05
CA PRO A 25 8.17 0.25 -18.66
C PRO A 25 7.64 0.96 -19.91
N GLU A 26 6.39 1.43 -19.88
CA GLU A 26 5.77 2.17 -21.00
C GLU A 26 6.49 3.51 -21.30
N ARG A 27 7.38 3.97 -20.42
CA ARG A 27 8.13 5.25 -20.51
C ARG A 27 9.54 5.13 -19.89
N LEU A 28 10.22 6.28 -19.72
CA LEU A 28 11.61 6.41 -19.21
C LEU A 28 11.88 5.56 -17.96
N GLY A 29 12.72 4.55 -18.16
CA GLY A 29 13.26 3.64 -17.15
C GLY A 29 14.02 2.51 -17.87
N PRO A 30 15.06 1.91 -17.26
CA PRO A 30 15.70 0.75 -17.85
C PRO A 30 14.71 -0.42 -17.93
N THR A 31 14.80 -1.22 -18.99
CA THR A 31 14.18 -2.55 -18.98
C THR A 31 14.76 -3.33 -17.81
N VAL A 32 13.89 -3.88 -16.97
CA VAL A 32 14.29 -4.72 -15.85
C VAL A 32 14.07 -6.17 -16.25
N THR A 33 15.13 -6.97 -16.20
CA THR A 33 15.06 -8.41 -16.41
C THR A 33 15.29 -9.11 -15.08
N THR A 34 14.36 -9.94 -14.68
CA THR A 34 14.41 -10.68 -13.41
C THR A 34 14.27 -12.17 -13.70
N GLN A 35 15.11 -12.96 -13.03
CA GLN A 35 15.07 -14.41 -13.12
C GLN A 35 14.52 -14.98 -11.81
N SER A 36 13.62 -15.95 -11.92
CA SER A 36 13.03 -16.61 -10.76
C SER A 36 12.76 -18.08 -11.04
N THR A 37 12.51 -18.82 -9.96
CA THR A 37 12.02 -20.18 -10.00
C THR A 37 10.54 -20.15 -9.60
N LEU A 38 9.65 -20.48 -10.54
CA LEU A 38 8.22 -20.59 -10.27
C LEU A 38 7.86 -22.03 -9.88
N PRO A 39 7.29 -22.26 -8.69
CA PRO A 39 6.66 -23.54 -8.36
C PRO A 39 5.33 -23.71 -9.10
N ALA A 40 5.01 -24.95 -9.48
CA ALA A 40 3.67 -25.29 -9.96
C ALA A 40 2.61 -25.06 -8.86
N ASN A 41 1.41 -24.61 -9.25
CA ASN A 41 0.30 -24.30 -8.34
C ASN A 41 0.67 -23.30 -7.23
N ASN A 42 1.56 -22.37 -7.54
CA ASN A 42 1.98 -21.37 -6.57
C ASN A 42 0.95 -20.24 -6.47
N ILE A 43 0.51 -20.00 -5.23
CA ILE A 43 -0.33 -18.86 -4.84
C ILE A 43 0.41 -17.87 -3.94
N SER A 44 1.67 -18.16 -3.61
CA SER A 44 2.48 -17.35 -2.69
C SER A 44 3.38 -16.37 -3.44
N ALA A 45 3.64 -15.21 -2.84
CA ALA A 45 4.63 -14.27 -3.35
C ALA A 45 6.01 -14.93 -3.47
N LEU A 46 6.69 -14.72 -4.60
CA LEU A 46 8.04 -15.22 -4.79
C LEU A 46 9.03 -14.37 -3.98
N GLU A 47 9.91 -15.00 -3.21
CA GLU A 47 10.95 -14.31 -2.44
C GLU A 47 11.94 -13.56 -3.34
N THR A 48 12.08 -13.99 -4.60
CA THR A 48 12.91 -13.35 -5.63
C THR A 48 12.23 -13.38 -6.99
N GLY A 49 11.58 -12.28 -7.39
CA GLY A 49 11.11 -11.99 -8.76
C GLY A 49 9.64 -11.54 -8.87
N PRO A 50 9.19 -10.91 -9.98
CA PRO A 50 9.96 -10.14 -10.97
C PRO A 50 9.68 -8.63 -10.98
N ILE A 51 8.71 -8.13 -10.21
CA ILE A 51 8.37 -6.69 -10.16
C ILE A 51 8.03 -6.34 -8.70
N PRO A 52 8.71 -5.36 -8.07
CA PRO A 52 8.32 -4.86 -6.76
C PRO A 52 6.83 -4.50 -6.71
N GLY A 53 6.11 -5.03 -5.72
CA GLY A 53 4.68 -4.78 -5.56
C GLY A 53 3.74 -5.66 -6.39
N MET A 54 4.22 -6.70 -7.07
CA MET A 54 3.39 -7.67 -7.81
C MET A 54 3.50 -9.08 -7.21
N THR A 55 2.41 -9.85 -7.31
CA THR A 55 2.35 -11.28 -6.98
C THR A 55 2.13 -12.09 -8.26
N ILE A 56 2.86 -13.20 -8.41
CA ILE A 56 2.65 -14.14 -9.51
C ILE A 56 1.81 -15.32 -9.03
N VAL A 57 0.71 -15.57 -9.72
CA VAL A 57 -0.07 -16.81 -9.58
C VAL A 57 0.20 -17.68 -10.80
N THR A 58 0.54 -18.95 -10.57
CA THR A 58 0.85 -19.92 -11.64
C THR A 58 0.06 -21.20 -11.41
N GLY A 59 -0.56 -21.70 -12.48
CA GLY A 59 -1.26 -22.99 -12.49
C GLY A 59 -0.30 -24.20 -12.55
N ASP A 60 -0.80 -25.32 -13.06
CA ASP A 60 0.02 -26.51 -13.31
C ASP A 60 1.12 -26.24 -14.34
N LEU A 61 2.34 -26.69 -14.04
CA LEU A 61 3.48 -26.65 -14.95
C LEU A 61 3.72 -28.05 -15.52
N VAL A 62 3.48 -28.21 -16.82
CA VAL A 62 3.71 -29.48 -17.53
C VAL A 62 4.74 -29.26 -18.64
N VAL A 63 5.74 -30.14 -18.71
CA VAL A 63 6.80 -30.07 -19.73
C VAL A 63 6.20 -30.09 -21.13
N GLY A 64 6.56 -29.09 -21.95
CA GLY A 64 6.08 -28.96 -23.33
C GLY A 64 4.68 -28.36 -23.49
N GLN A 65 4.03 -27.94 -22.39
CA GLN A 65 2.74 -27.25 -22.42
C GLN A 65 2.90 -25.74 -22.15
N SER A 66 1.84 -24.99 -22.43
CA SER A 66 1.71 -23.59 -22.00
C SER A 66 1.02 -23.53 -20.63
N ALA A 67 1.47 -22.62 -19.76
CA ALA A 67 0.85 -22.36 -18.47
C ALA A 67 0.38 -20.90 -18.41
N ASP A 68 -0.76 -20.68 -17.78
CA ASP A 68 -1.26 -19.32 -17.51
C ASP A 68 -0.50 -18.71 -16.33
N ILE A 69 0.11 -17.56 -16.58
CA ILE A 69 0.79 -16.76 -15.57
C ILE A 69 -0.02 -15.48 -15.39
N ARG A 70 -0.47 -15.23 -14.16
CA ARG A 70 -1.16 -13.99 -13.81
C ARG A 70 -0.30 -13.12 -12.91
N LEU A 71 -0.22 -11.83 -13.25
CA LEU A 71 0.36 -10.79 -12.42
C LEU A 71 -0.77 -10.06 -11.70
N GLU A 72 -0.71 -10.02 -10.37
CA GLU A 72 -1.68 -9.31 -9.54
C GLU A 72 -0.95 -8.25 -8.70
N PRO A 73 -1.49 -7.03 -8.53
CA PRO A 73 -0.95 -6.07 -7.58
C PRO A 73 -0.94 -6.65 -6.17
N SER A 74 0.18 -6.51 -5.47
CA SER A 74 0.29 -6.91 -4.07
C SER A 74 -0.64 -6.05 -3.24
N ALA A 75 -1.48 -6.69 -2.40
CA ALA A 75 -2.30 -6.00 -1.42
C ALA A 75 -1.48 -5.46 -0.24
N LEU A 76 -0.18 -5.80 -0.14
CA LEU A 76 0.72 -5.30 0.88
C LEU A 76 1.41 -4.04 0.38
N GLY A 77 1.08 -2.89 0.98
CA GLY A 77 1.75 -1.63 0.71
C GLY A 77 3.25 -1.74 0.99
N GLN A 78 4.08 -1.43 -0.02
CA GLN A 78 5.52 -1.33 0.18
C GLN A 78 5.84 0.01 0.84
N SER A 79 6.44 -0.02 2.02
CA SER A 79 7.00 1.20 2.62
C SER A 79 8.15 1.69 1.74
N LEU A 80 8.01 2.88 1.16
CA LEU A 80 9.05 3.54 0.33
C LEU A 80 10.01 4.39 1.20
N GLY A 81 9.99 4.21 2.52
CA GLY A 81 10.61 5.11 3.49
C GLY A 81 9.79 6.40 3.62
N PHE A 82 10.44 7.52 3.89
CA PHE A 82 9.84 8.85 3.75
C PHE A 82 10.08 9.33 2.31
N PRO A 83 9.16 9.13 1.34
CA PRO A 83 9.25 9.73 0.01
C PRO A 83 8.82 11.21 0.02
N TYR A 84 8.55 11.75 1.21
CA TYR A 84 8.09 13.10 1.41
C TYR A 84 8.88 13.80 2.50
N ASP A 85 9.18 15.07 2.27
CA ASP A 85 9.60 15.99 3.31
C ASP A 85 8.35 16.71 3.82
N SER A 86 8.10 16.66 5.12
CA SER A 86 6.99 17.37 5.75
C SER A 86 7.49 18.34 6.81
N THR A 87 6.89 19.53 6.86
CA THR A 87 7.04 20.44 7.99
C THR A 87 5.79 20.34 8.85
N LEU A 88 5.91 19.74 10.03
CA LEU A 88 4.82 19.70 11.01
C LEU A 88 4.46 21.13 11.43
N PRO A 89 3.18 21.49 11.46
CA PRO A 89 2.78 22.80 11.94
C PRO A 89 3.08 22.92 13.44
N GLN A 90 3.89 23.90 13.83
CA GLN A 90 3.96 24.30 15.24
C GLN A 90 2.73 25.14 15.57
N GLY A 91 1.72 24.51 16.17
CA GLY A 91 0.51 25.18 16.66
C GLY A 91 -0.39 25.77 15.57
N GLY A 92 -0.27 25.29 14.33
CA GLY A 92 -1.09 25.72 13.19
C GLY A 92 -1.93 24.58 12.61
N SER A 93 -2.81 24.91 11.67
CA SER A 93 -3.71 23.97 10.97
C SER A 93 -3.26 23.62 9.55
N THR A 94 -2.02 23.96 9.17
CA THR A 94 -1.52 23.74 7.82
C THR A 94 -0.29 22.84 7.83
N LEU A 95 -0.43 21.65 7.27
CA LEU A 95 0.68 20.75 6.99
C LEU A 95 1.23 21.05 5.58
N TYR A 96 2.55 21.22 5.47
CA TYR A 96 3.22 21.28 4.18
C TYR A 96 3.99 19.98 3.96
N ALA A 97 3.73 19.34 2.83
CA ALA A 97 4.47 18.16 2.39
C ALA A 97 4.92 18.35 0.93
N ALA A 98 6.13 17.91 0.63
CA ALA A 98 6.64 17.76 -0.74
C ALA A 98 6.85 16.29 -1.01
N VAL A 99 6.25 15.77 -2.09
CA VAL A 99 6.37 14.37 -2.49
C VAL A 99 7.27 14.29 -3.72
N ASP A 100 8.35 13.50 -3.65
CA ASP A 100 9.17 13.21 -4.81
C ASP A 100 8.52 12.11 -5.65
N LEU A 101 7.79 12.52 -6.69
CA LEU A 101 7.10 11.59 -7.60
C LEU A 101 8.07 10.63 -8.29
N SER A 102 9.33 11.01 -8.50
CA SER A 102 10.31 10.13 -9.14
C SER A 102 10.63 8.89 -8.31
N ARG A 103 10.44 8.97 -6.98
CA ARG A 103 10.57 7.83 -6.06
C ARG A 103 9.35 6.92 -6.03
N LEU A 104 8.18 7.44 -6.44
CA LEU A 104 6.95 6.66 -6.58
C LEU A 104 6.88 5.95 -7.94
N GLY A 105 7.50 6.54 -8.97
CA GLY A 105 7.60 5.97 -10.29
C GLY A 105 7.69 7.04 -11.38
N ALA A 106 8.00 6.61 -12.61
CA ALA A 106 7.98 7.53 -13.74
C ALA A 106 6.53 7.84 -14.14
N ASN A 107 6.22 9.12 -14.39
CA ASN A 107 4.94 9.57 -14.97
C ASN A 107 3.68 9.23 -14.15
N VAL A 108 3.76 9.24 -12.82
CA VAL A 108 2.61 9.08 -11.92
C VAL A 108 1.54 10.14 -12.26
N PRO A 109 0.40 9.79 -12.90
CA PRO A 109 -0.56 10.78 -13.38
C PRO A 109 -1.45 11.30 -12.25
N ASN A 110 -1.68 10.46 -11.24
CA ASN A 110 -2.56 10.74 -10.12
C ASN A 110 -1.92 10.26 -8.81
N ILE A 111 -2.26 10.92 -7.72
CA ILE A 111 -1.98 10.46 -6.36
C ILE A 111 -3.29 10.45 -5.58
N SER A 112 -3.56 9.35 -4.89
CA SER A 112 -4.60 9.30 -3.87
C SER A 112 -4.02 9.68 -2.52
N VAL A 113 -4.69 10.61 -1.84
CA VAL A 113 -4.25 11.17 -0.57
C VAL A 113 -5.33 10.93 0.48
N ASN A 114 -4.90 10.44 1.63
CA ASN A 114 -5.65 10.47 2.89
C ASN A 114 -4.76 11.16 3.92
N PHE A 115 -5.35 11.96 4.80
CA PHE A 115 -4.68 12.55 5.95
C PHE A 115 -5.40 12.08 7.20
N ILE A 116 -4.63 11.56 8.15
CA ILE A 116 -5.13 11.01 9.39
C ILE A 116 -4.65 11.90 10.53
N SER A 117 -5.58 12.49 11.26
CA SER A 117 -5.32 13.22 12.50
C SER A 117 -5.42 12.22 13.65
N THR A 118 -4.49 12.28 14.60
CA THR A 118 -4.42 11.30 15.67
C THR A 118 -3.77 11.89 16.91
N THR A 119 -4.19 11.44 18.09
CA THR A 119 -3.55 11.82 19.35
C THR A 119 -2.17 11.18 19.54
N GLU A 120 -1.88 10.12 18.77
CA GLU A 120 -0.64 9.35 18.85
C GLU A 120 -0.24 8.77 17.49
N LEU A 121 1.07 8.63 17.24
CA LEU A 121 1.54 8.11 15.96
C LEU A 121 1.12 6.64 15.78
N VAL A 122 0.29 6.38 14.78
CA VAL A 122 -0.24 5.04 14.41
C VAL A 122 0.88 4.03 14.03
N PHE A 123 2.13 4.49 13.92
CA PHE A 123 3.29 3.66 13.58
C PHE A 123 4.10 3.21 14.80
N ASP A 124 3.62 3.36 16.03
CA ASP A 124 4.28 2.72 17.18
C ASP A 124 4.03 1.20 17.13
N PRO A 125 5.04 0.36 16.81
CA PRO A 125 4.86 -1.09 16.74
C PRO A 125 4.56 -1.73 18.10
N ALA A 126 4.64 -0.97 19.21
CA ALA A 126 4.25 -1.43 20.54
C ALA A 126 2.74 -1.31 20.79
N VAL A 127 2.01 -0.51 20.00
CA VAL A 127 0.57 -0.33 20.12
C VAL A 127 -0.12 -1.17 19.05
N VAL A 128 -0.65 -2.32 19.47
CA VAL A 128 -1.29 -3.33 18.59
C VAL A 128 -2.81 -3.33 18.71
N ASN A 129 -3.37 -2.58 19.65
CA ASN A 129 -4.81 -2.52 19.88
C ASN A 129 -5.43 -1.27 19.24
N PRO A 130 -6.29 -1.41 18.21
CA PRO A 130 -6.98 -0.28 17.58
C PRO A 130 -7.77 0.59 18.57
N ASP A 131 -8.26 0.00 19.67
CA ASP A 131 -9.03 0.70 20.70
C ASP A 131 -8.17 1.63 21.57
N GLU A 132 -6.84 1.55 21.47
CA GLU A 132 -5.91 2.44 22.16
C GLU A 132 -5.67 3.74 21.37
N HIS A 133 -6.04 3.76 20.08
CA HIS A 133 -5.89 4.93 19.22
C HIS A 133 -7.16 5.79 19.17
N THR A 134 -7.00 7.10 19.30
CA THR A 134 -8.02 8.07 18.88
C THR A 134 -7.52 8.78 17.64
N TYR A 135 -8.15 8.47 16.52
CA TYR A 135 -7.80 9.05 15.24
C TYR A 135 -9.06 9.37 14.44
N ASP A 136 -8.85 10.21 13.45
CA ASP A 136 -9.80 10.49 12.41
C ASP A 136 -9.08 10.59 11.07
N GLY A 137 -9.77 10.21 10.00
CA GLY A 137 -9.23 10.23 8.65
C GLY A 137 -10.34 10.49 7.66
N LEU A 138 -10.03 10.48 6.36
CA LEU A 138 -11.08 10.67 5.37
C LEU A 138 -12.08 9.51 5.36
N GLY A 139 -13.36 9.85 5.30
CA GLY A 139 -14.52 8.98 5.32
C GLY A 139 -14.81 8.41 6.70
N ARG A 140 -16.03 7.91 6.86
CA ARG A 140 -16.58 7.37 8.12
C ARG A 140 -15.69 6.38 8.90
N LEU A 141 -14.79 5.68 8.22
CA LEU A 141 -13.88 4.70 8.84
C LEU A 141 -12.39 5.11 8.71
N GLY A 142 -12.12 6.32 8.26
CA GLY A 142 -10.77 6.84 8.02
C GLY A 142 -10.03 6.20 6.85
N ASN A 143 -10.72 5.47 5.97
CA ASN A 143 -10.12 4.69 4.88
C ASN A 143 -10.40 5.24 3.47
N ASP A 144 -11.11 6.35 3.36
CA ASP A 144 -11.34 7.02 2.09
C ASP A 144 -10.12 7.85 1.67
N TYR A 145 -10.15 8.36 0.45
CA TYR A 145 -9.08 9.18 -0.10
C TYR A 145 -9.61 10.08 -1.20
N ILE A 146 -8.92 11.21 -1.42
CA ILE A 146 -9.11 12.04 -2.60
C ILE A 146 -8.04 11.73 -3.64
N THR A 147 -8.44 11.64 -4.91
CA THR A 147 -7.49 11.47 -6.01
C THR A 147 -7.22 12.81 -6.67
N LEU A 148 -5.94 13.15 -6.78
CA LEU A 148 -5.47 14.42 -7.32
C LEU A 148 -4.58 14.16 -8.53
N VAL A 149 -4.70 14.99 -9.56
CA VAL A 149 -3.92 14.88 -10.79
C VAL A 149 -2.60 15.61 -10.59
N THR A 150 -1.47 14.94 -10.83
CA THR A 150 -0.14 15.42 -10.44
C THR A 150 0.44 16.51 -11.34
N ASN A 151 -0.16 16.70 -12.52
CA ASN A 151 0.28 17.66 -13.53
C ASN A 151 -0.51 18.98 -13.52
N GLU A 152 -1.46 19.13 -12.59
CA GLU A 152 -2.34 20.29 -12.46
C GLU A 152 -2.19 20.95 -11.09
N ASP A 153 -2.33 22.27 -11.06
CA ASP A 153 -2.49 23.01 -9.80
C ASP A 153 -3.96 22.89 -9.39
N GLN A 154 -4.22 22.13 -8.33
CA GLN A 154 -5.58 21.80 -7.89
C GLN A 154 -5.78 22.19 -6.43
N THR A 155 -6.99 22.61 -6.09
CA THR A 155 -7.43 22.77 -4.71
C THR A 155 -8.74 22.01 -4.55
N VAL A 156 -8.77 21.10 -3.59
CA VAL A 156 -9.95 20.32 -3.24
C VAL A 156 -10.25 20.57 -1.77
N SER A 157 -11.50 20.87 -1.47
CA SER A 157 -11.99 21.05 -0.11
C SER A 157 -13.08 20.05 0.23
N ASN A 158 -13.37 19.87 1.51
CA ASN A 158 -14.47 19.02 1.94
C ASN A 158 -15.80 19.40 1.26
N GLY A 159 -16.02 20.71 1.06
CA GLY A 159 -17.22 21.24 0.43
C GLY A 159 -17.45 20.80 -1.02
N ASP A 160 -16.39 20.36 -1.71
CA ASP A 160 -16.41 19.98 -3.12
C ASP A 160 -16.76 18.49 -3.34
N LEU A 161 -16.74 17.68 -2.29
CA LEU A 161 -17.01 16.25 -2.37
C LEU A 161 -18.51 15.93 -2.41
N PHE A 162 -18.86 14.84 -3.11
CA PHE A 162 -20.23 14.33 -3.15
C PHE A 162 -20.66 13.76 -1.79
N ALA A 163 -19.77 12.99 -1.16
CA ALA A 163 -19.87 12.59 0.23
C ALA A 163 -18.88 13.44 1.03
N LYS A 164 -19.42 14.33 1.87
CA LYS A 164 -18.61 15.22 2.69
C LYS A 164 -18.21 14.49 3.96
N GLU A 165 -17.05 14.86 4.47
CA GLU A 165 -16.63 14.53 5.82
C GLU A 165 -17.60 15.17 6.82
N GLU A 166 -18.04 14.38 7.79
CA GLU A 166 -18.97 14.80 8.84
C GLU A 166 -18.31 14.64 10.21
N ALA A 167 -18.86 15.33 11.22
CA ALA A 167 -18.32 15.28 12.57
C ALA A 167 -18.69 13.98 13.30
N ASN A 168 -17.89 13.63 14.31
CA ASN A 168 -18.13 12.53 15.24
C ASN A 168 -18.10 11.14 14.61
N ASP A 169 -17.05 10.88 13.85
CA ASP A 169 -16.85 9.60 13.22
C ASP A 169 -16.72 8.43 14.22
N PRO A 170 -17.18 7.21 13.82
CA PRO A 170 -17.02 6.00 14.62
C PRO A 170 -15.58 5.64 15.03
N THR A 171 -14.57 6.23 14.37
CA THR A 171 -13.14 6.09 14.66
C THR A 171 -12.71 6.85 15.93
N LEU A 172 -13.51 7.83 16.38
CA LEU A 172 -13.25 8.66 17.58
C LEU A 172 -13.61 7.98 18.91
N VAL A 173 -13.20 6.72 19.07
CA VAL A 173 -13.60 5.87 20.21
C VAL A 173 -12.50 5.60 21.24
N GLY A 174 -11.23 5.89 20.91
CA GLY A 174 -10.08 5.61 21.76
C GLY A 174 -10.05 6.36 23.11
N PRO A 175 -8.99 6.18 23.92
CA PRO A 175 -8.92 6.61 25.32
C PRO A 175 -8.85 8.13 25.51
N ALA A 176 -8.89 8.92 24.44
CA ALA A 176 -8.86 10.37 24.48
C ALA A 176 -10.09 10.97 25.17
N SER A 177 -9.89 12.09 25.86
CA SER A 177 -10.97 12.93 26.37
C SER A 177 -11.84 13.48 25.23
N GLN A 178 -13.07 13.92 25.55
CA GLN A 178 -13.96 14.52 24.54
C GLN A 178 -13.31 15.71 23.83
N GLN A 179 -12.54 16.53 24.55
CA GLN A 179 -11.83 17.67 23.96
C GLN A 179 -10.74 17.22 22.98
N GLN A 180 -10.01 16.16 23.31
CA GLN A 180 -8.99 15.59 22.43
C GLN A 180 -9.61 14.95 21.19
N ARG A 181 -10.75 14.26 21.33
CA ARG A 181 -11.53 13.71 20.20
C ARG A 181 -11.97 14.81 19.26
N ALA A 182 -12.57 15.88 19.80
CA ALA A 182 -12.99 17.04 19.01
C ALA A 182 -11.81 17.78 18.34
N ALA A 183 -10.59 17.67 18.88
CA ALA A 183 -9.40 18.28 18.31
C ALA A 183 -8.80 17.45 17.15
N VAL A 184 -9.11 16.15 17.09
CA VAL A 184 -8.67 15.29 15.99
C VAL A 184 -9.75 15.07 14.93
N ASP A 185 -11.01 15.40 15.21
CA ASP A 185 -12.16 15.34 14.29
C ASP A 185 -12.00 16.32 13.10
N ILE A 186 -11.85 15.79 11.88
CA ILE A 186 -11.49 16.52 10.67
C ILE A 186 -12.73 16.82 9.83
N VAL A 187 -13.37 17.95 10.07
CA VAL A 187 -14.60 18.34 9.35
C VAL A 187 -14.42 19.44 8.32
N ASP A 188 -13.36 20.24 8.45
CA ASP A 188 -13.08 21.38 7.57
C ASP A 188 -11.63 21.32 7.11
N TRP A 189 -11.45 20.84 5.87
CA TRP A 189 -10.15 20.63 5.29
C TRP A 189 -10.09 21.16 3.87
N THR A 190 -8.88 21.53 3.46
CA THR A 190 -8.55 21.92 2.09
C THR A 190 -7.16 21.40 1.75
N VAL A 191 -7.06 20.70 0.63
CA VAL A 191 -5.80 20.21 0.07
C VAL A 191 -5.49 21.00 -1.20
N ARG A 192 -4.29 21.56 -1.25
CA ARG A 192 -3.76 22.25 -2.43
C ARG A 192 -2.54 21.53 -2.94
N ILE A 193 -2.57 21.10 -4.20
CA ILE A 193 -1.40 20.63 -4.93
C ILE A 193 -0.86 21.74 -5.81
N ARG A 194 0.47 21.83 -5.84
CA ARG A 194 1.23 22.65 -6.77
C ARG A 194 2.49 21.91 -7.18
N ARG A 195 2.89 22.08 -8.45
CA ARG A 195 4.19 21.59 -8.89
C ARG A 195 5.30 22.53 -8.41
N LEU A 196 6.25 22.00 -7.66
CA LEU A 196 7.48 22.71 -7.34
C LEU A 196 8.36 22.71 -8.60
N ARG A 197 8.78 23.89 -9.04
CA ARG A 197 9.67 24.08 -10.20
C ARG A 197 11.12 23.97 -9.79
#